data_AF-A0A4R9K7K4-F1
#
_entry.id   AF-A0A4R9K7K4-F1
#
_cell.length_a   1.000
_cell.length_b   1.000
_cell.length_c   1.000
_cell.angle_alpha   90.00
_cell.angle_beta   90.00
_cell.angle_gamma   90.00
#
_symmetry.space_group_name_H-M   'P 1'
#
loop_
_entity.id
_entity.type
_entity.pdbx_description
1 polymer ?
#
loop_
_entity_poly.entity_id
_entity_poly.type
_entity_poly.pdbx_seq_one_letter_code
_entity_poly.pdbx_strand_id
1 'polypeptide(L)'
;MAKVELPLPSKYHFKTEIPIRKTDLWGELHVSFATVLDLVLEAHLQFFQYLGFSVLDIYGRSIIFTNATVTYESELLFGDLVEARVTIENLREKSFELFFQLTKDNGQVSVTRVRISVLFFNYNERKVVPIPQEFLDLIAAKDLDIKNTSEEMRKFGDVYKRFPLWIATLKLLKNIYTIANDLPAREQEVLAASLRKYSVKAVNAAARSRKSPYRREKLKSLEILTACLNELRYNLSLAEELNYGKYSDLNLLFTRTEELTKAYIKKVKTAPRGQNLKPRK
;
A
#
# COMPACT_ATOMS: atom_id res chain seq x y z
N MET A 1 17.68 19.51 -30.50
CA MET A 1 17.88 18.11 -30.05
C MET A 1 16.86 17.23 -30.76
N ALA A 2 17.23 16.01 -31.18
CA ALA A 2 16.27 15.10 -31.79
C ALA A 2 15.12 14.84 -30.80
N LYS A 3 13.93 15.34 -31.13
CA LYS A 3 12.74 15.18 -30.29
C LYS A 3 12.40 13.69 -30.28
N VAL A 4 12.63 13.03 -29.14
CA VAL A 4 12.25 11.63 -28.97
C VAL A 4 10.73 11.60 -28.80
N GLU A 5 10.02 11.14 -29.82
CA GLU A 5 8.56 11.00 -29.74
C GLU A 5 8.18 9.75 -28.97
N LEU A 6 7.37 9.95 -27.93
CA LEU A 6 6.70 8.90 -27.18
C LEU A 6 5.23 8.91 -27.59
N PRO A 7 4.80 8.03 -28.53
CA PRO A 7 3.42 7.97 -28.97
C PRO A 7 2.53 7.54 -27.80
N LEU A 8 1.30 8.06 -27.78
CA LEU A 8 0.32 7.71 -26.77
C LEU A 8 -0.16 6.26 -26.98
N PRO A 9 -0.35 5.48 -25.91
CA PRO A 9 -0.90 4.14 -26.00
C PRO A 9 -2.39 4.19 -26.36
N SER A 10 -2.90 3.11 -26.94
CA SER A 10 -4.33 2.96 -27.26
C SER A 10 -5.22 2.71 -26.04
N LYS A 11 -4.64 2.19 -24.94
CA LYS A 11 -5.33 1.87 -23.69
C LYS A 11 -4.47 2.25 -22.49
N TYR A 12 -5.13 2.70 -21.42
CA TYR A 12 -4.54 2.85 -20.09
C TYR A 12 -5.07 1.80 -19.13
N HIS A 13 -4.17 1.24 -18.32
CA HIS A 13 -4.47 0.15 -17.39
C HIS A 13 -4.78 0.66 -15.97
N PHE A 14 -4.32 1.86 -15.63
CA PHE A 14 -4.44 2.45 -14.31
C PHE A 14 -4.38 3.98 -14.38
N LYS A 15 -5.03 4.64 -13.42
CA LYS A 15 -4.95 6.08 -13.18
C LYS A 15 -4.90 6.38 -11.69
N THR A 16 -4.09 7.37 -11.32
CA THR A 16 -4.14 7.97 -9.99
C THR A 16 -3.95 9.48 -10.06
N GLU A 17 -4.29 10.16 -8.96
CA GLU A 17 -4.15 11.60 -8.79
C GLU A 17 -3.11 11.88 -7.70
N ILE A 18 -2.14 12.75 -8.00
CA ILE A 18 -1.02 13.09 -7.13
C ILE A 18 -0.99 14.62 -6.97
N PRO A 19 -1.32 15.17 -5.79
CA PRO A 19 -1.26 16.60 -5.57
C PRO A 19 0.19 17.09 -5.40
N ILE A 20 0.54 18.19 -6.06
CA ILE A 20 1.86 18.82 -5.93
C ILE A 20 1.97 19.57 -4.60
N ARG A 21 3.01 19.24 -3.84
CA ARG A 21 3.31 19.78 -2.51
C ARG A 21 4.35 20.88 -2.61
N LYS A 22 4.44 21.72 -1.58
CA LYS A 22 5.52 22.74 -1.48
C LYS A 22 6.91 22.12 -1.52
N THR A 23 7.06 20.91 -0.98
CA THR A 23 8.33 20.15 -0.99
C THR A 23 8.77 19.66 -2.36
N ASP A 24 7.85 19.67 -3.34
CA ASP A 24 8.11 19.15 -4.69
C ASP A 24 8.71 20.24 -5.59
N LEU A 25 8.63 21.51 -5.17
CA LEU A 25 9.13 22.65 -5.90
C LEU A 25 10.65 22.79 -5.79
N TRP A 26 11.25 23.29 -6.86
CA TRP A 26 12.63 23.77 -6.85
C TRP A 26 12.63 25.30 -6.80
N GLY A 27 13.22 25.87 -5.74
CA GLY A 27 13.39 27.32 -5.61
C GLY A 27 12.09 28.14 -5.68
N GLU A 28 10.98 27.56 -5.18
CA GLU A 28 9.63 28.17 -5.13
C GLU A 28 8.95 28.50 -6.47
N LEU A 29 9.52 28.11 -7.62
CA LEU A 29 8.95 28.44 -8.93
C LEU A 29 8.10 27.30 -9.53
N HIS A 30 8.74 26.17 -9.87
CA HIS A 30 8.10 25.02 -10.49
C HIS A 30 8.73 23.71 -9.98
N VAL A 31 8.07 22.58 -10.25
CA VAL A 31 8.58 21.25 -9.92
C VAL A 31 9.82 20.92 -10.76
N SER A 32 10.89 20.43 -10.13
CA SER A 32 12.11 20.07 -10.84
C SER A 32 11.90 18.90 -11.81
N PHE A 33 12.70 18.81 -12.87
CA PHE A 33 12.67 17.66 -13.77
C PHE A 33 12.92 16.32 -13.04
N ALA A 34 13.73 16.32 -11.97
CA ALA A 34 14.00 15.15 -11.17
C ALA A 34 12.76 14.73 -10.34
N THR A 35 12.09 15.71 -9.73
CA THR A 35 10.88 15.49 -8.94
C THR A 35 9.74 14.92 -9.81
N VAL A 36 9.68 15.30 -11.10
CA VAL A 36 8.74 14.68 -12.05
C VAL A 36 8.95 13.15 -12.13
N LEU A 37 10.19 12.67 -12.06
CA LEU A 37 10.46 11.23 -12.00
C LEU A 37 10.04 10.62 -10.66
N ASP A 38 10.15 11.35 -9.55
CA ASP A 38 9.62 10.89 -8.26
C ASP A 38 8.09 10.71 -8.31
N LEU A 39 7.36 11.59 -9.01
CA LEU A 39 5.92 11.44 -9.25
C LEU A 39 5.62 10.19 -10.09
N VAL A 40 6.45 9.89 -11.08
CA VAL A 40 6.35 8.65 -11.87
C VAL A 40 6.62 7.41 -11.01
N LEU A 41 7.60 7.46 -10.11
CA LEU A 41 7.88 6.39 -9.16
C LEU A 41 6.72 6.18 -8.18
N GLU A 42 6.06 7.25 -7.72
CA GLU A 42 4.87 7.14 -6.90
C GLU A 42 3.71 6.50 -7.68
N ALA A 43 3.45 6.93 -8.91
CA ALA A 43 2.43 6.31 -9.78
C ALA A 43 2.73 4.83 -10.05
N HIS A 44 4.00 4.48 -10.24
CA HIS A 44 4.48 3.10 -10.35
C HIS A 44 4.14 2.28 -9.09
N LEU A 45 4.48 2.80 -7.91
CA LEU A 45 4.19 2.12 -6.64
C LEU A 45 2.68 1.89 -6.47
N GLN A 46 1.87 2.91 -6.72
CA GLN A 46 0.41 2.80 -6.62
C GLN A 46 -0.18 1.83 -7.64
N PHE A 47 0.35 1.79 -8.86
CA PHE A 47 -0.09 0.83 -9.89
C PHE A 47 0.18 -0.62 -9.46
N PHE A 48 1.39 -0.93 -8.98
CA PHE A 48 1.67 -2.28 -8.49
C PHE A 48 0.83 -2.61 -7.25
N GLN A 49 0.61 -1.67 -6.33
CA GLN A 49 -0.30 -1.88 -5.20
C GLN A 49 -1.73 -2.21 -5.66
N TYR A 50 -2.21 -1.54 -6.71
CA TYR A 50 -3.51 -1.80 -7.33
C TYR A 50 -3.61 -3.20 -7.97
N LEU A 51 -2.50 -3.70 -8.54
CA LEU A 51 -2.39 -5.10 -8.98
C LEU A 51 -2.30 -6.10 -7.81
N GLY A 52 -2.25 -5.60 -6.57
CA GLY A 52 -2.07 -6.40 -5.36
C GLY A 52 -0.61 -6.67 -5.05
N PHE A 53 0.32 -5.92 -5.64
CA PHE A 53 1.75 -6.19 -5.53
C PHE A 53 2.58 -5.16 -4.78
N SER A 54 3.65 -5.64 -4.15
CA SER A 54 4.81 -4.85 -3.76
C SER A 54 5.83 -4.96 -4.89
N VAL A 55 6.44 -3.84 -5.29
CA VAL A 55 7.46 -3.80 -6.36
C VAL A 55 8.70 -4.64 -6.04
N LEU A 56 8.93 -4.93 -4.76
CA LEU A 56 10.02 -5.78 -4.29
C LEU A 56 9.69 -7.28 -4.35
N ASP A 57 8.43 -7.68 -4.55
CA ASP A 57 8.01 -9.08 -4.49
C ASP A 57 6.78 -9.35 -5.37
N ILE A 58 6.91 -9.43 -6.68
CA ILE A 58 5.87 -9.87 -7.62
C ILE A 58 6.04 -11.38 -7.83
N TYR A 59 5.21 -12.18 -7.15
CA TYR A 59 5.27 -13.66 -7.15
C TYR A 59 6.65 -14.24 -6.77
N GLY A 60 7.32 -13.67 -5.77
CA GLY A 60 8.64 -14.12 -5.32
C GLY A 60 9.80 -13.60 -6.16
N ARG A 61 9.55 -12.71 -7.12
CA ARG A 61 10.55 -12.04 -7.97
C ARG A 61 10.44 -10.54 -7.78
N SER A 62 11.53 -9.82 -7.97
CA SER A 62 11.49 -8.36 -7.96
C SER A 62 11.56 -7.82 -9.38
N ILE A 63 11.38 -6.52 -9.55
CA ILE A 63 11.63 -5.84 -10.82
C ILE A 63 12.77 -4.84 -10.69
N ILE A 64 13.48 -4.62 -11.80
CA ILE A 64 14.52 -3.61 -11.94
C ILE A 64 14.27 -2.78 -13.19
N PHE A 65 14.65 -1.51 -13.15
CA PHE A 65 14.59 -0.63 -14.30
C PHE A 65 15.91 -0.67 -15.06
N THR A 66 15.84 -0.82 -16.37
CA THR A 66 17.03 -0.93 -17.22
C THR A 66 17.23 0.26 -18.13
N ASN A 67 16.15 0.92 -18.52
CA ASN A 67 16.19 2.11 -19.36
C ASN A 67 14.97 2.98 -19.08
N ALA A 68 15.10 4.28 -19.27
CA ALA A 68 14.01 5.23 -19.20
C ALA A 68 14.16 6.30 -20.28
N THR A 69 13.08 6.57 -21.00
CA THR A 69 12.96 7.69 -21.94
C THR A 69 11.91 8.64 -21.41
N VAL A 70 12.26 9.92 -21.32
CA VAL A 70 11.44 10.96 -20.67
C VAL A 70 11.27 12.13 -21.63
N THR A 71 10.04 12.63 -21.77
CA THR A 71 9.75 13.91 -22.44
C THR A 71 9.10 14.86 -21.44
N TYR A 72 9.52 16.12 -21.45
CA TYR A 72 8.93 17.20 -20.65
C TYR A 72 8.19 18.14 -21.60
N GLU A 73 6.89 18.31 -21.40
CA GLU A 73 5.98 19.02 -22.32
C GLU A 73 5.40 20.30 -21.70
N SER A 74 5.15 20.31 -20.38
CA SER A 74 4.73 21.51 -19.64
C SER A 74 5.21 21.49 -18.18
N GLU A 75 5.18 22.65 -17.54
CA GLU A 75 5.58 22.81 -16.13
C GLU A 75 4.46 22.40 -15.15
N LEU A 76 4.88 22.04 -13.93
CA LEU A 76 3.99 21.80 -12.78
C LEU A 76 4.26 22.84 -11.70
N LEU A 77 3.17 23.33 -11.11
CA LEU A 77 3.18 24.37 -10.08
C LEU A 77 2.55 23.84 -8.78
N PHE A 78 2.77 24.59 -7.70
CA PHE A 78 2.13 24.28 -6.43
C PHE A 78 0.61 24.34 -6.54
N GLY A 79 -0.07 23.33 -5.99
CA GLY A 79 -1.53 23.23 -6.04
C GLY A 79 -2.06 22.49 -7.27
N ASP A 80 -1.22 22.21 -8.27
CA ASP A 80 -1.60 21.35 -9.39
C ASP A 80 -1.98 19.95 -8.87
N LEU A 81 -3.02 19.37 -9.47
CA LEU A 81 -3.39 17.97 -9.26
C LEU A 81 -2.97 17.17 -10.50
N VAL A 82 -1.93 16.37 -10.35
CA VAL A 82 -1.39 15.57 -11.45
C VAL A 82 -2.20 14.30 -11.59
N GLU A 83 -2.76 14.08 -12.78
CA GLU A 83 -3.32 12.81 -13.18
C GLU A 83 -2.24 11.98 -13.86
N ALA A 84 -1.82 10.88 -13.21
CA ALA A 84 -0.86 9.92 -13.72
C ALA A 84 -1.59 8.69 -14.27
N ARG A 85 -1.44 8.42 -15.57
CA ARG A 85 -1.98 7.23 -16.25
C ARG A 85 -0.86 6.26 -16.57
N VAL A 86 -1.10 4.97 -16.37
CA VAL A 86 -0.08 3.92 -16.50
C VAL A 86 -0.53 2.82 -17.45
N THR A 87 0.40 2.34 -18.28
CA THR A 87 0.20 1.24 -19.22
C THR A 87 1.36 0.25 -19.18
N ILE A 88 1.04 -1.04 -19.26
CA ILE A 88 2.02 -2.09 -19.55
C ILE A 88 2.05 -2.30 -21.07
N GLU A 89 3.23 -2.20 -21.67
CA GLU A 89 3.48 -2.43 -23.09
C GLU A 89 4.59 -3.47 -23.28
N ASN A 90 4.71 -3.97 -24.52
CA ASN A 90 5.88 -4.73 -24.98
C ASN A 90 6.29 -5.88 -24.05
N LEU A 91 5.31 -6.71 -23.62
CA LEU A 91 5.54 -7.94 -22.87
C LEU A 91 6.39 -8.91 -23.69
N ARG A 92 7.57 -9.26 -23.16
CA ARG A 92 8.51 -10.26 -23.70
C ARG A 92 8.74 -11.34 -22.64
N GLU A 93 9.65 -12.28 -22.92
CA GLU A 93 9.94 -13.42 -22.02
C GLU A 93 10.36 -12.99 -20.60
N LYS A 94 11.23 -11.98 -20.49
CA LYS A 94 11.82 -11.52 -19.20
C LYS A 94 11.60 -10.04 -18.90
N SER A 95 11.03 -9.30 -19.86
CA SER A 95 10.95 -7.85 -19.83
C SER A 95 9.59 -7.35 -20.26
N PHE A 96 9.24 -6.16 -19.80
CA PHE A 96 8.10 -5.39 -20.27
C PHE A 96 8.41 -3.90 -20.16
N GLU A 97 7.53 -3.06 -20.69
CA GLU A 97 7.67 -1.62 -20.57
C GLU A 97 6.50 -1.04 -19.79
N LEU A 98 6.80 -0.05 -18.96
CA LEU A 98 5.80 0.79 -18.32
C LEU A 98 5.79 2.13 -19.02
N PHE A 99 4.63 2.51 -19.54
CA PHE A 99 4.38 3.83 -20.06
C PHE A 99 3.58 4.64 -19.04
N PHE A 100 4.04 5.87 -18.78
CA PHE A 100 3.41 6.83 -17.90
C PHE A 100 3.07 8.09 -18.69
N GLN A 101 1.85 8.58 -18.55
CA GLN A 101 1.46 9.92 -18.96
C GLN A 101 1.03 10.70 -17.73
N LEU A 102 1.72 11.80 -17.44
CA LEU A 102 1.29 12.76 -16.43
C LEU A 102 0.61 13.93 -17.13
N THR A 103 -0.52 14.31 -16.59
CA THR A 103 -1.35 15.40 -17.11
C THR A 103 -1.84 16.27 -15.96
N LYS A 104 -2.21 17.52 -16.25
CA LYS A 104 -2.89 18.42 -15.31
C LYS A 104 -4.17 18.97 -15.95
N ASP A 105 -4.89 19.81 -15.21
CA ASP A 105 -6.14 20.42 -15.64
C ASP A 105 -7.17 19.38 -16.11
N ASN A 106 -7.41 18.37 -15.26
CA ASN A 106 -8.32 17.24 -15.53
C ASN A 106 -7.95 16.45 -16.80
N GLY A 107 -6.65 16.33 -17.08
CA GLY A 107 -6.15 15.53 -18.19
C GLY A 107 -5.98 16.27 -19.52
N GLN A 108 -6.24 17.58 -19.55
CA GLN A 108 -6.19 18.39 -20.77
C GLN A 108 -4.76 18.79 -21.16
N VAL A 109 -3.92 19.08 -20.17
CA VAL A 109 -2.54 19.54 -20.41
C VAL A 109 -1.59 18.39 -20.13
N SER A 110 -0.84 17.99 -21.16
CA SER A 110 0.20 16.97 -21.05
C SER A 110 1.46 17.57 -20.43
N VAL A 111 1.98 16.92 -19.39
CA VAL A 111 3.11 17.41 -18.58
C VAL A 111 4.37 16.65 -18.90
N THR A 112 4.32 15.32 -18.78
CA THR A 112 5.45 14.45 -19.13
C THR A 112 4.94 13.12 -19.65
N ARG A 113 5.77 12.49 -20.48
CA ARG A 113 5.62 11.08 -20.86
C ARG A 113 6.89 10.35 -20.53
N VAL A 114 6.75 9.19 -19.91
CA VAL A 114 7.87 8.37 -19.51
C VAL A 114 7.64 6.95 -19.97
N ARG A 115 8.63 6.36 -20.64
CA ARG A 115 8.67 4.93 -20.93
C ARG A 115 9.84 4.33 -20.17
N ILE A 116 9.57 3.35 -19.32
CA ILE A 116 10.58 2.64 -18.53
C ILE A 116 10.60 1.18 -18.95
N SER A 117 11.77 0.68 -19.35
CA SER A 117 11.97 -0.76 -19.58
C SER A 117 12.28 -1.46 -18.26
N VAL A 118 11.55 -2.55 -18.01
CA VAL A 118 11.55 -3.27 -16.75
C VAL A 118 11.94 -4.74 -16.98
N LEU A 119 12.81 -5.27 -16.13
CA LEU A 119 13.16 -6.70 -16.08
C LEU A 119 12.70 -7.32 -14.78
N PHE A 120 12.28 -8.59 -14.84
CA PHE A 120 12.15 -9.40 -13.64
C PHE A 120 13.51 -9.92 -13.19
N PHE A 121 13.78 -9.80 -11.90
CA PHE A 121 15.06 -10.13 -11.29
C PHE A 121 14.86 -10.98 -10.03
N ASN A 122 15.67 -12.02 -9.88
CA ASN A 122 15.73 -12.82 -8.65
C ASN A 122 16.97 -12.37 -7.86
N TYR A 123 16.76 -11.68 -6.74
CA TYR A 123 17.87 -11.19 -5.90
C TYR A 123 18.60 -12.29 -5.12
N ASN A 124 17.99 -13.46 -4.89
CA ASN A 124 18.67 -14.58 -4.23
C ASN A 124 19.71 -15.20 -5.18
N GLU A 125 19.35 -15.36 -6.45
CA GLU A 125 20.23 -15.90 -7.49
C GLU A 125 21.01 -14.82 -8.25
N ARG A 126 20.70 -13.55 -7.98
CA ARG A 126 21.24 -12.35 -8.66
C ARG A 126 21.19 -12.44 -10.19
N LYS A 127 20.07 -12.90 -10.75
CA LYS A 127 19.91 -13.04 -12.21
C LYS A 127 18.55 -12.57 -12.72
N VAL A 128 18.53 -12.17 -13.99
CA VAL A 128 17.29 -11.88 -14.72
C VAL A 128 16.51 -13.16 -14.95
N VAL A 129 15.21 -13.13 -14.69
CA VAL A 129 14.32 -14.30 -14.75
C VAL A 129 13.10 -13.99 -15.62
N PRO A 130 12.43 -15.03 -16.16
CA PRO A 130 11.18 -14.85 -16.90
C PRO A 130 10.10 -14.13 -16.08
N ILE A 131 9.18 -13.48 -16.79
CA ILE A 131 7.96 -12.95 -16.19
C ILE A 131 7.17 -14.12 -15.56
N PRO A 132 6.66 -14.01 -14.33
CA PRO A 132 5.76 -15.01 -13.75
C PRO A 132 4.55 -15.23 -14.66
N GLN A 133 4.20 -16.50 -14.92
CA GLN A 133 3.01 -16.81 -15.71
C GLN A 133 1.75 -16.23 -15.05
N GLU A 134 1.71 -16.24 -13.72
CA GLU A 134 0.64 -15.68 -12.92
C GLU A 134 0.51 -14.16 -13.04
N PHE A 135 1.59 -13.47 -13.43
CA PHE A 135 1.56 -12.03 -13.73
C PHE A 135 1.00 -11.78 -15.13
N LEU A 136 1.39 -12.59 -16.13
CA LEU A 136 0.82 -12.54 -17.48
C LEU A 136 -0.69 -12.83 -17.45
N ASP A 137 -1.08 -13.89 -16.74
CA ASP A 137 -2.48 -14.29 -16.59
C ASP A 137 -3.29 -13.20 -15.88
N LEU A 138 -2.72 -12.52 -14.87
CA LEU A 138 -3.39 -11.41 -14.20
C LEU A 138 -3.63 -10.24 -15.16
N ILE A 139 -2.63 -9.86 -15.95
CA ILE A 139 -2.74 -8.75 -16.92
C ILE A 139 -3.76 -9.09 -18.01
N ALA A 140 -3.82 -10.36 -18.44
CA ALA A 140 -4.79 -10.81 -19.43
C ALA A 140 -6.22 -10.97 -18.88
N ALA A 141 -6.36 -11.42 -17.62
CA ALA A 141 -7.65 -11.76 -17.01
C ALA A 141 -8.33 -10.58 -16.31
N LYS A 142 -7.57 -9.62 -15.75
CA LYS A 142 -8.17 -8.34 -15.38
C LYS A 142 -8.44 -7.61 -16.69
N ASP A 143 -9.69 -7.29 -16.95
CA ASP A 143 -10.00 -6.19 -17.88
C ASP A 143 -9.57 -4.89 -17.20
N LEU A 144 -8.25 -4.65 -17.22
CA LEU A 144 -7.55 -3.50 -16.67
C LEU A 144 -7.98 -2.28 -17.46
N ASP A 145 -9.18 -1.79 -17.20
CA ASP A 145 -9.71 -0.54 -17.73
C ASP A 145 -9.49 0.55 -16.68
N ILE A 146 -8.84 1.64 -17.11
CA ILE A 146 -8.65 2.88 -16.34
C ILE A 146 -9.92 3.32 -15.61
N LYS A 147 -11.12 3.09 -16.17
CA LYS A 147 -12.42 3.45 -15.58
C LYS A 147 -12.71 2.73 -14.25
N ASN A 148 -12.21 1.52 -14.07
CA ASN A 148 -12.46 0.72 -12.87
C ASN A 148 -11.48 1.03 -11.73
N THR A 149 -10.46 1.84 -11.99
CA THR A 149 -9.37 2.08 -11.04
C THR A 149 -9.85 2.66 -9.71
N SER A 150 -10.67 3.71 -9.74
CA SER A 150 -11.13 4.43 -8.55
C SER A 150 -12.09 3.60 -7.69
N GLU A 151 -12.97 2.81 -8.30
CA GLU A 151 -13.87 1.90 -7.59
C GLU A 151 -13.12 0.70 -7.00
N GLU A 152 -12.15 0.14 -7.73
CA GLU A 152 -11.31 -0.95 -7.23
C GLU A 152 -10.39 -0.48 -6.10
N MET A 153 -9.75 0.69 -6.23
CA MET A 153 -8.99 1.29 -5.13
C MET A 153 -9.86 1.53 -3.88
N ARG A 154 -11.13 1.92 -4.06
CA ARG A 154 -12.14 1.97 -2.97
C ARG A 154 -12.47 0.59 -2.40
N LYS A 155 -12.64 -0.45 -3.24
CA LYS A 155 -12.88 -1.84 -2.81
C LYS A 155 -11.70 -2.40 -2.01
N PHE A 156 -10.46 -2.20 -2.45
CA PHE A 156 -9.24 -2.53 -1.69
C PHE A 156 -9.17 -1.75 -0.36
N GLY A 157 -9.76 -0.56 -0.31
CA GLY A 157 -9.99 0.25 0.88
C GLY A 157 -10.99 -0.32 1.90
N ASP A 158 -11.79 -1.33 1.56
CA ASP A 158 -12.92 -1.82 2.39
C ASP A 158 -12.94 -3.34 2.66
N VAL A 159 -12.14 -4.17 1.97
CA VAL A 159 -12.13 -5.65 2.14
C VAL A 159 -11.93 -6.11 3.59
N TYR A 160 -11.17 -5.35 4.39
CA TYR A 160 -10.91 -5.66 5.79
C TYR A 160 -12.03 -5.21 6.74
N LYS A 161 -12.98 -4.37 6.32
CA LYS A 161 -14.05 -3.88 7.22
C LYS A 161 -14.98 -5.00 7.69
N ARG A 162 -15.09 -6.09 6.90
CA ARG A 162 -15.81 -7.33 7.27
C ARG A 162 -14.90 -8.41 7.88
N PHE A 163 -13.61 -8.13 8.07
CA PHE A 163 -12.65 -9.09 8.60
C PHE A 163 -12.77 -9.18 10.13
N PRO A 164 -13.11 -10.35 10.71
CA PRO A 164 -13.37 -10.45 12.15
C PRO A 164 -12.22 -9.98 13.04
N LEU A 165 -10.97 -10.23 12.63
CA LEU A 165 -9.80 -9.78 13.37
C LEU A 165 -9.70 -8.25 13.39
N TRP A 166 -9.94 -7.59 12.25
CA TRP A 166 -9.94 -6.13 12.19
C TRP A 166 -11.07 -5.54 13.05
N ILE A 167 -12.28 -6.10 12.97
CA ILE A 167 -13.43 -5.69 13.78
C ILE A 167 -13.09 -5.81 15.28
N ALA A 168 -12.45 -6.90 15.69
CA ALA A 168 -12.03 -7.09 17.09
C ALA A 168 -10.99 -6.04 17.51
N THR A 169 -9.98 -5.77 16.69
CA THR A 169 -8.99 -4.71 16.97
C THR A 169 -9.61 -3.31 17.00
N LEU A 170 -10.62 -3.04 16.17
CA LEU A 170 -11.32 -1.76 16.18
C LEU A 170 -12.15 -1.58 17.46
N LYS A 171 -12.76 -2.65 17.98
CA LYS A 171 -13.45 -2.62 19.27
C LYS A 171 -12.47 -2.33 20.41
N LEU A 172 -11.28 -2.93 20.40
CA LEU A 172 -10.21 -2.60 21.34
C LEU A 172 -9.82 -1.12 21.25
N LEU A 173 -9.57 -0.60 20.05
CA LEU A 173 -9.26 0.82 19.82
C LEU A 173 -10.28 1.74 20.49
N LYS A 174 -11.58 1.51 20.27
CA LYS A 174 -12.64 2.34 20.84
C LYS A 174 -12.61 2.37 22.38
N ASN A 175 -12.48 1.21 23.01
CA ASN A 175 -12.41 1.13 24.49
C ASN A 175 -11.13 1.77 25.04
N ILE A 176 -10.01 1.57 24.35
CA ILE A 176 -8.72 2.17 24.75
C ILE A 176 -8.79 3.69 24.66
N TYR A 177 -9.46 4.25 23.65
CA TYR A 177 -9.65 5.70 23.56
C TYR A 177 -10.52 6.25 24.69
N THR A 178 -11.57 5.54 25.10
CA THR A 178 -12.35 5.91 26.29
C THR A 178 -11.47 5.95 27.53
N ILE A 179 -10.73 4.88 27.81
CA ILE A 179 -9.80 4.81 28.95
C ILE A 179 -8.75 5.92 28.89
N ALA A 180 -8.12 6.11 27.73
CA ALA A 180 -7.07 7.11 27.54
C ALA A 180 -7.58 8.54 27.77
N ASN A 181 -8.86 8.82 27.50
CA ASN A 181 -9.47 10.12 27.77
C ASN A 181 -9.78 10.33 29.26
N ASP A 182 -10.09 9.25 29.99
CA ASP A 182 -10.40 9.29 31.42
C ASP A 182 -9.14 9.30 32.30
N LEU A 183 -7.95 9.08 31.73
CA LEU A 183 -6.69 9.16 32.46
C LEU A 183 -6.39 10.59 32.97
N PRO A 184 -5.74 10.73 34.14
CA PRO A 184 -5.38 12.03 34.70
C PRO A 184 -4.57 12.90 33.73
N ALA A 185 -4.69 14.23 33.84
CA ALA A 185 -4.02 15.18 32.94
C ALA A 185 -2.50 14.93 32.81
N ARG A 186 -1.83 14.57 33.91
CA ARG A 186 -0.38 14.27 33.94
C ARG A 186 0.04 13.07 33.07
N GLU A 187 -0.89 12.16 32.80
CA GLU A 187 -0.65 10.94 32.02
C GLU A 187 -1.03 11.08 30.55
N GLN A 188 -1.60 12.22 30.14
CA GLN A 188 -2.11 12.42 28.79
C GLN A 188 -0.99 12.38 27.73
N GLU A 189 0.20 12.90 28.05
CA GLU A 189 1.34 12.97 27.13
C GLU A 189 2.09 11.64 26.98
N VAL A 190 2.06 10.78 28.00
CA VAL A 190 2.86 9.56 28.04
C VAL A 190 1.96 8.33 27.90
N LEU A 191 1.22 7.99 28.95
CA LEU A 191 0.46 6.75 29.02
C LEU A 191 -0.73 6.76 28.05
N ALA A 192 -1.51 7.84 28.03
CA ALA A 192 -2.64 7.97 27.10
C ALA A 192 -2.17 8.01 25.64
N ALA A 193 -1.08 8.73 25.35
CA ALA A 193 -0.48 8.78 24.01
C ALA A 193 0.03 7.40 23.55
N SER A 194 0.68 6.64 24.44
CA SER A 194 1.15 5.27 24.20
C SER A 194 -0.02 4.33 23.87
N LEU A 195 -1.07 4.34 24.70
CA LEU A 195 -2.29 3.56 24.49
C LEU A 195 -2.95 3.86 23.14
N ARG A 196 -3.10 5.14 22.78
CA ARG A 196 -3.64 5.57 21.48
C ARG A 196 -2.75 5.11 20.31
N LYS A 197 -1.42 5.31 20.42
CA LYS A 197 -0.44 4.93 19.39
C LYS A 197 -0.51 3.44 19.06
N TYR A 198 -0.43 2.57 20.07
CA TYR A 198 -0.39 1.14 19.84
C TYR A 198 -1.74 0.55 19.41
N SER A 199 -2.85 1.11 19.89
CA SER A 199 -4.18 0.70 19.43
C SER A 199 -4.44 1.05 17.96
N VAL A 200 -4.05 2.25 17.51
CA VAL A 200 -4.12 2.63 16.09
C VAL A 200 -3.22 1.72 15.24
N LYS A 201 -1.99 1.47 15.70
CA LYS A 201 -1.04 0.61 15.00
C LYS A 201 -1.55 -0.84 14.89
N ALA A 202 -2.21 -1.37 15.93
CA ALA A 202 -2.84 -2.68 15.91
C ALA A 202 -3.94 -2.79 14.85
N VAL A 203 -4.84 -1.80 14.77
CA VAL A 203 -5.92 -1.76 13.77
C VAL A 203 -5.37 -1.71 12.34
N ASN A 204 -4.34 -0.89 12.12
CA ASN A 204 -3.67 -0.78 10.82
C ASN A 204 -2.97 -2.09 10.43
N ALA A 205 -2.30 -2.75 11.38
CA ALA A 205 -1.67 -4.04 11.17
C ALA A 205 -2.69 -5.14 10.82
N ALA A 206 -3.82 -5.18 11.52
CA ALA A 206 -4.92 -6.11 11.22
C ALA A 206 -5.50 -5.86 9.81
N ALA A 207 -5.74 -4.61 9.43
CA ALA A 207 -6.20 -4.25 8.08
C ALA A 207 -5.18 -4.70 7.01
N ARG A 208 -3.89 -4.37 7.22
CA ARG A 208 -2.80 -4.72 6.30
C ARG A 208 -2.66 -6.23 6.13
N SER A 209 -2.83 -7.00 7.21
CA SER A 209 -2.79 -8.47 7.16
C SER A 209 -3.91 -9.11 6.32
N ARG A 210 -5.00 -8.37 6.07
CA ARG A 210 -6.10 -8.82 5.20
C ARG A 210 -5.97 -8.29 3.78
N LYS A 211 -5.53 -7.03 3.64
CA LYS A 211 -5.32 -6.35 2.36
C LYS A 211 -4.16 -6.93 1.56
N SER A 212 -3.04 -7.20 2.22
CA SER A 212 -1.88 -7.76 1.55
C SER A 212 -2.25 -9.14 0.99
N PRO A 213 -1.95 -9.47 -0.27
CA PRO A 213 -2.14 -10.82 -0.78
C PRO A 213 -0.98 -11.75 -0.38
N TYR A 214 0.16 -11.19 0.03
CA TYR A 214 1.39 -11.94 0.28
C TYR A 214 1.46 -12.60 1.65
N ARG A 215 1.74 -13.91 1.65
CA ARG A 215 1.91 -14.67 2.90
C ARG A 215 2.94 -14.05 3.85
N ARG A 216 4.11 -13.61 3.34
CA ARG A 216 5.17 -13.01 4.17
C ARG A 216 4.74 -11.69 4.81
N GLU A 217 4.14 -10.80 4.04
CA GLU A 217 3.66 -9.52 4.57
C GLU A 217 2.46 -9.66 5.49
N LYS A 218 1.56 -10.61 5.22
CA LYS A 218 0.47 -10.99 6.13
C LYS A 218 1.04 -11.39 7.48
N LEU A 219 2.02 -12.29 7.49
CA LEU A 219 2.68 -12.76 8.71
C LEU A 219 3.41 -11.62 9.44
N LYS A 220 4.19 -10.80 8.74
CA LYS A 220 4.84 -9.62 9.32
C LYS A 220 3.84 -8.64 9.93
N SER A 221 2.71 -8.42 9.27
CA SER A 221 1.65 -7.56 9.80
C SER A 221 1.01 -8.17 11.07
N LEU A 222 0.87 -9.50 11.13
CA LEU A 222 0.34 -10.19 12.30
C LEU A 222 1.34 -10.22 13.47
N GLU A 223 2.64 -10.26 13.19
CA GLU A 223 3.70 -10.09 14.19
C GLU A 223 3.65 -8.68 14.80
N ILE A 224 3.52 -7.64 13.95
CA ILE A 224 3.33 -6.25 14.41
C ILE A 224 2.08 -6.12 15.27
N LEU A 225 0.96 -6.73 14.85
CA LEU A 225 -0.27 -6.75 15.63
C LEU A 225 -0.04 -7.37 17.00
N THR A 226 0.61 -8.53 17.06
CA THR A 226 0.90 -9.24 18.31
C THR A 226 1.76 -8.37 19.25
N ALA A 227 2.80 -7.72 18.72
CA ALA A 227 3.62 -6.80 19.49
C ALA A 227 2.80 -5.62 20.04
N CYS A 228 1.91 -5.03 19.23
CA CYS A 228 1.06 -3.92 19.68
C CYS A 228 0.08 -4.36 20.77
N LEU A 229 -0.47 -5.58 20.71
CA LEU A 229 -1.34 -6.10 21.76
C LEU A 229 -0.57 -6.25 23.08
N ASN A 230 0.67 -6.74 23.05
CA ASN A 230 1.51 -6.84 24.25
C ASN A 230 1.80 -5.46 24.86
N GLU A 231 2.19 -4.49 24.04
CA GLU A 231 2.42 -3.10 24.47
C GLU A 231 1.17 -2.53 25.16
N LEU A 232 -0.01 -2.73 24.57
CA LEU A 232 -1.26 -2.28 25.16
C LEU A 232 -1.53 -2.93 26.52
N ARG A 233 -1.27 -4.24 26.66
CA ARG A 233 -1.44 -4.93 27.94
C ARG A 233 -0.50 -4.37 29.00
N TYR A 234 0.78 -4.15 28.67
CA TYR A 234 1.73 -3.56 29.61
C TYR A 234 1.32 -2.16 30.07
N ASN A 235 0.90 -1.30 29.14
CA ASN A 235 0.46 0.06 29.49
C ASN A 235 -0.84 0.03 30.32
N LEU A 236 -1.78 -0.87 30.04
CA LEU A 236 -2.99 -1.02 30.85
C LEU A 236 -2.69 -1.58 32.24
N SER A 237 -1.81 -2.57 32.37
CA SER A 237 -1.39 -3.09 33.67
C SER A 237 -0.67 -2.02 34.49
N LEU A 238 0.18 -1.20 33.88
CA LEU A 238 0.78 -0.05 34.55
C LEU A 238 -0.28 0.94 35.04
N ALA A 239 -1.30 1.22 34.23
CA ALA A 239 -2.41 2.09 34.63
C ALA A 239 -3.21 1.53 35.83
N GLU A 240 -3.37 0.20 35.93
CA GLU A 240 -4.00 -0.46 37.09
C GLU A 240 -3.14 -0.35 38.35
N GLU A 241 -1.83 -0.62 38.24
CA GLU A 241 -0.87 -0.50 39.36
C GLU A 241 -0.77 0.94 39.89
N LEU A 242 -0.95 1.93 39.01
CA LEU A 242 -1.03 3.35 39.38
C LEU A 242 -2.42 3.76 39.91
N ASN A 243 -3.35 2.82 40.06
CA ASN A 243 -4.73 3.01 40.54
C ASN A 243 -5.58 3.98 39.67
N TYR A 244 -5.36 4.01 38.36
CA TYR A 244 -6.16 4.85 37.44
C TYR A 244 -7.46 4.19 36.96
N GLY A 245 -7.68 2.92 37.28
CA GLY A 245 -8.89 2.20 36.96
C GLY A 245 -8.68 0.69 37.01
N LYS A 246 -9.75 -0.07 36.77
CA LYS A 246 -9.69 -1.51 36.52
C LYS A 246 -10.11 -1.76 35.08
N TYR A 247 -9.28 -2.47 34.34
CA TYR A 247 -9.46 -2.74 32.92
C TYR A 247 -9.63 -4.24 32.64
N SER A 248 -9.94 -5.02 33.67
CA SER A 248 -10.20 -6.46 33.60
C SER A 248 -11.24 -6.84 32.54
N ASP A 249 -12.20 -5.96 32.27
CA ASP A 249 -13.27 -6.18 31.30
C ASP A 249 -12.76 -6.23 29.85
N LEU A 250 -11.58 -5.64 29.59
CA LEU A 250 -10.92 -5.74 28.29
C LEU A 250 -10.28 -7.10 28.05
N ASN A 251 -10.06 -7.93 29.08
CA ASN A 251 -9.40 -9.22 28.92
C ASN A 251 -10.11 -10.11 27.90
N LEU A 252 -11.45 -10.14 27.93
CA LEU A 252 -12.22 -10.93 26.96
C LEU A 252 -11.99 -10.45 25.51
N LEU A 253 -11.84 -9.12 25.30
CA LEU A 253 -11.56 -8.54 23.99
C LEU A 253 -10.11 -8.82 23.54
N PHE A 254 -9.14 -8.76 24.45
CA PHE A 254 -7.75 -9.15 24.17
C PHE A 254 -7.66 -10.63 23.80
N THR A 255 -8.19 -11.53 24.63
CA THR A 255 -8.20 -12.97 24.39
C THR A 255 -8.82 -13.30 23.04
N ARG A 256 -10.01 -12.74 22.74
CA ARG A 256 -10.67 -12.95 21.45
C ARG A 256 -9.83 -12.45 20.27
N THR A 257 -9.15 -11.31 20.42
CA THR A 257 -8.30 -10.75 19.35
C THR A 257 -7.05 -11.60 19.13
N GLU A 258 -6.43 -12.08 20.20
CA GLU A 258 -5.27 -12.98 20.15
C GLU A 258 -5.63 -14.34 19.53
N GLU A 259 -6.78 -14.91 19.88
CA GLU A 259 -7.30 -16.14 19.28
C GLU A 259 -7.53 -15.98 17.78
N LEU A 260 -8.19 -14.90 17.36
CA LEU A 260 -8.39 -14.58 15.95
C LEU A 260 -7.05 -14.38 15.22
N THR A 261 -6.07 -13.76 15.88
CA THR A 261 -4.71 -13.57 15.34
C THR A 261 -4.03 -14.92 15.14
N LYS A 262 -4.00 -15.79 16.16
CA LYS A 262 -3.42 -17.15 16.09
C LYS A 262 -4.10 -18.00 15.02
N ALA A 263 -5.42 -17.99 14.97
CA ALA A 263 -6.21 -18.72 13.97
C ALA A 263 -5.87 -18.24 12.55
N TYR A 264 -5.76 -16.92 12.35
CA TYR A 264 -5.42 -16.36 11.05
C TYR A 264 -3.95 -16.60 10.67
N ILE A 265 -3.01 -16.54 11.60
CA ILE A 265 -1.61 -16.95 11.38
C ILE A 265 -1.56 -18.41 10.93
N LYS A 266 -2.26 -19.31 11.62
CA LYS A 266 -2.35 -20.73 11.24
C LYS A 266 -2.89 -20.88 9.83
N LYS A 267 -4.02 -20.22 9.52
CA LYS A 267 -4.64 -20.22 8.17
C LYS A 267 -3.68 -19.72 7.09
N VAL A 268 -2.95 -18.64 7.35
CA VAL A 268 -1.97 -18.07 6.42
C VAL A 268 -0.76 -19.00 6.24
N LYS A 269 -0.34 -19.72 7.30
CA LYS A 269 0.75 -20.70 7.26
C LYS A 269 0.37 -22.03 6.59
N THR A 270 -0.89 -22.45 6.69
CA THR A 270 -1.36 -23.72 6.08
C THR A 270 -1.91 -23.53 4.67
N ALA A 271 -2.14 -22.30 4.22
CA ALA A 271 -2.53 -22.02 2.85
C ALA A 271 -1.48 -22.56 1.86
N PRO A 272 -1.89 -23.31 0.82
CA PRO A 272 -0.98 -23.81 -0.21
C PRO A 272 -0.13 -22.67 -0.78
N ARG A 273 1.18 -22.89 -0.94
CA ARG A 273 2.02 -21.98 -1.76
C ARG A 273 1.52 -22.10 -3.20
N GLY A 274 0.52 -21.30 -3.58
CA GLY A 274 -0.05 -21.30 -4.94
C GLY A 274 -1.57 -21.17 -5.06
N GLN A 275 -2.36 -21.03 -4.00
CA GLN A 275 -3.80 -20.76 -4.15
C GLN A 275 -4.23 -19.52 -3.37
N ASN A 276 -4.22 -18.38 -4.06
CA ASN A 276 -5.07 -17.26 -3.69
C ASN A 276 -6.53 -17.72 -3.80
N LEU A 277 -7.19 -17.79 -2.65
CA LEU A 277 -8.64 -17.98 -2.54
C LEU A 277 -9.35 -17.00 -3.49
N LYS A 278 -9.88 -17.51 -4.60
CA LYS A 278 -10.94 -16.83 -5.35
C LYS A 278 -12.04 -16.46 -4.36
N PRO A 279 -12.57 -15.22 -4.39
CA PRO A 279 -13.80 -14.94 -3.66
C PRO A 279 -14.88 -15.90 -4.20
N ARG A 280 -15.44 -16.73 -3.31
CA ARG A 280 -16.66 -17.48 -3.65
C ARG A 280 -17.73 -16.44 -4.02
N LYS A 281 -18.41 -16.71 -5.14
CA LYS A 281 -19.52 -15.94 -5.70
C LYS A 281 -20.55 -15.61 -4.62
#